data_AF-A0A673KYZ2-F1
#
_entry.id   AF-A0A673KYZ2-F1
#
_cell.length_a   1.000
_cell.length_b   1.000
_cell.length_c   1.000
_cell.angle_alpha   90.00
_cell.angle_beta   90.00
_cell.angle_gamma   90.00
#
_symmetry.space_group_name_H-M   'P 1'
#
loop_
_entity.id
_entity.type
_entity.pdbx_description
1 polymer ?
#
loop_
_entity_poly.entity_id
_entity_poly.type
_entity_poly.pdbx_seq_one_letter_code
_entity_poly.pdbx_strand_id
1 'polypeptide(L)'
;MFVYHRRMITLHRWMGAVNHGKCRPCPVVHSSLVCGSDGHTYSSKCKLEFQACSSSKSISVKCEGPCPCLPGQEVIKPHAEKNGCSDADLKSLASRLKDWFGVLHTDANRDLKGTTSDTAQGRKRFDTSILPICKDSLGWMFNKLDMNYDLLLDQSELSAIYLDKYELCMRPLFNSCDSFKDGKLSNNEWCYCFQKPDGMPCQNEMNRIHSQSRRKALIGAYVPRCSEDGYFKATQCHGSSGQCWCVDKYGNEIAGSRRQGNPTCERIYEHDRTHHWTKNGDWSGECVDSRFKF
;
A
#
# COMPACT_ATOMS: atom_id res chain seq x y z
N MET A 1 10.49 45.95 49.14
CA MET A 1 9.05 45.87 49.44
C MET A 1 8.42 47.23 49.10
N PHE A 2 7.89 47.38 47.89
CA PHE A 2 6.91 48.42 47.56
C PHE A 2 5.90 47.79 46.60
N VAL A 3 4.65 47.86 47.02
CA VAL A 3 3.50 47.11 46.53
C VAL A 3 2.82 47.87 45.39
N TYR A 4 2.27 47.08 44.46
CA TYR A 4 1.33 47.39 43.38
C TYR A 4 0.54 48.71 43.47
N HIS A 5 0.49 49.43 42.35
CA HIS A 5 -0.80 49.80 41.74
C HIS A 5 -0.68 50.02 40.23
N ARG A 6 -1.16 49.04 39.46
CA ARG A 6 -1.31 49.06 38.01
C ARG A 6 -2.62 49.81 37.69
N ARG A 7 -2.53 51.10 37.35
CA ARG A 7 -3.69 51.85 36.83
C ARG A 7 -4.02 51.37 35.42
N MET A 8 -5.26 50.94 35.22
CA MET A 8 -5.85 50.65 33.92
C MET A 8 -5.80 51.92 33.04
N ILE A 9 -5.08 51.85 31.93
CA ILE A 9 -5.19 52.83 30.85
C ILE A 9 -6.16 52.23 29.84
N THR A 10 -7.39 52.71 29.87
CA THR A 10 -8.35 52.59 28.78
C THR A 10 -7.80 53.34 27.57
N LEU A 11 -7.21 52.61 26.62
CA LEU A 11 -6.91 53.16 25.30
C LEU A 11 -7.97 52.68 24.30
N HIS A 12 -9.17 53.25 24.41
CA HIS A 12 -10.04 53.34 23.25
C HIS A 12 -9.47 54.43 22.33
N ARG A 13 -8.62 54.01 21.39
CA ARG A 13 -8.39 54.78 20.16
C ARG A 13 -8.83 53.93 19.00
N TRP A 14 -10.10 54.10 18.67
CA TRP A 14 -10.68 53.82 17.38
C TRP A 14 -9.74 54.29 16.26
N MET A 15 -9.27 53.35 15.45
CA MET A 15 -8.79 53.63 14.10
C MET A 15 -9.43 52.61 13.17
N GLY A 16 -10.51 53.06 12.51
CA GLY A 16 -10.98 52.55 11.24
C GLY A 16 -11.52 51.12 11.22
N ALA A 17 -12.83 50.98 11.38
CA ALA A 17 -13.55 49.93 10.67
C ALA A 17 -13.36 50.18 9.17
N VAL A 18 -12.33 49.55 8.57
CA VAL A 18 -12.24 49.45 7.11
C VAL A 18 -13.39 48.54 6.71
N ASN A 19 -14.39 49.15 6.10
CA ASN A 19 -15.58 48.52 5.59
C ASN A 19 -15.18 47.58 4.44
N HIS A 20 -14.69 46.39 4.76
CA HIS A 20 -14.51 45.32 3.79
C HIS A 20 -15.90 44.80 3.44
N GLY A 21 -16.57 45.51 2.53
CA GLY A 21 -17.83 45.09 1.96
C GLY A 21 -17.73 43.62 1.57
N LYS A 22 -18.53 42.78 2.24
CA LYS A 22 -18.75 41.35 1.97
C LYS A 22 -17.53 40.39 2.03
N CYS A 23 -16.29 40.87 2.16
CA CYS A 23 -15.10 40.01 2.14
C CYS A 23 -14.64 39.61 3.55
N ARG A 24 -14.41 38.31 3.77
CA ARG A 24 -14.05 37.76 5.09
C ARG A 24 -12.56 37.97 5.39
N PRO A 25 -12.20 38.61 6.52
CA PRO A 25 -10.80 38.76 6.90
C PRO A 25 -10.19 37.41 7.30
N CYS A 26 -8.89 37.24 7.05
CA CYS A 26 -8.18 35.98 7.28
C CYS A 26 -7.61 35.88 8.71
N PRO A 27 -7.83 34.76 9.42
CA PRO A 27 -7.18 34.49 10.70
C PRO A 27 -5.68 34.18 10.51
N VAL A 28 -4.84 34.58 11.47
CA VAL A 28 -3.36 34.50 11.40
C VAL A 28 -2.83 33.10 11.79
N VAL A 29 -3.51 32.03 11.38
CA VAL A 29 -3.28 30.70 11.99
C VAL A 29 -2.51 29.75 11.08
N HIS A 30 -2.59 29.89 9.76
CA HIS A 30 -1.82 29.04 8.84
C HIS A 30 -1.35 29.81 7.60
N SER A 31 -0.03 29.87 7.42
CA SER A 31 0.64 30.38 6.21
C SER A 31 1.04 29.21 5.32
N SER A 32 0.33 29.03 4.21
CA SER A 32 0.65 28.06 3.15
C SER A 32 0.68 28.82 1.84
N LEU A 33 1.87 29.06 1.30
CA LEU A 33 2.04 29.86 0.08
C LEU A 33 1.28 29.21 -1.08
N VAL A 34 0.62 30.04 -1.90
CA VAL A 34 -0.09 29.59 -3.11
C VAL A 34 0.17 30.57 -4.25
N CYS A 35 0.25 30.05 -5.47
CA CYS A 35 0.36 30.86 -6.67
C CYS A 35 -1.03 31.09 -7.26
N GLY A 36 -1.39 32.34 -7.51
CA GLY A 36 -2.64 32.71 -8.15
C GLY A 36 -2.62 32.54 -9.67
N SER A 37 -3.80 32.43 -10.27
CA SER A 37 -4.00 32.48 -11.73
C SER A 37 -3.57 33.81 -12.34
N ASP A 38 -3.44 34.85 -11.52
CA ASP A 38 -2.89 36.17 -11.83
C ASP A 38 -1.35 36.23 -11.77
N GLY A 39 -0.69 35.10 -11.52
CA GLY A 39 0.77 35.01 -11.43
C GLY A 39 1.36 35.59 -10.14
N HIS A 40 0.54 35.93 -9.13
CA HIS A 40 1.01 36.46 -7.87
C HIS A 40 1.06 35.39 -6.77
N THR A 41 2.10 35.46 -5.92
CA THR A 41 2.21 34.57 -4.76
C THR A 41 1.46 35.16 -3.56
N TYR A 42 0.57 34.36 -2.97
CA TYR A 42 -0.19 34.71 -1.79
C TYR A 42 0.28 33.90 -0.58
N SER A 43 0.33 34.54 0.60
CA SER A 43 0.78 33.91 1.85
C SER A 43 -0.17 32.83 2.40
N SER A 44 -1.41 32.79 1.93
CA SER A 44 -2.38 31.73 2.17
C SER A 44 -3.48 31.73 1.12
N LYS A 45 -4.16 30.59 0.95
CA LYS A 45 -5.39 30.50 0.15
C LYS A 45 -6.44 31.53 0.58
N CYS A 46 -6.60 31.75 1.89
CA CYS A 46 -7.51 32.77 2.40
C CYS A 46 -7.13 34.18 1.90
N LYS A 47 -5.84 34.54 1.92
CA LYS A 47 -5.39 35.85 1.44
C LYS A 47 -5.64 36.04 -0.06
N LEU A 48 -5.49 34.98 -0.85
CA LEU A 48 -5.87 34.97 -2.26
C LEU A 48 -7.38 35.22 -2.44
N GLU A 49 -8.23 34.49 -1.72
CA GLU A 49 -9.69 34.66 -1.77
C GLU A 49 -10.13 36.06 -1.32
N PHE A 50 -9.48 36.59 -0.30
CA PHE A 50 -9.71 37.97 0.16
C PHE A 50 -9.34 38.99 -0.92
N GLN A 51 -8.21 38.81 -1.62
CA GLN A 51 -7.82 39.67 -2.72
C GLN A 51 -8.77 39.57 -3.91
N ALA A 52 -9.21 38.35 -4.26
CA ALA A 52 -10.20 38.09 -5.30
C ALA A 52 -11.51 38.81 -5.00
N CYS A 53 -11.99 38.69 -3.76
CA CYS A 53 -13.20 39.35 -3.28
C CYS A 53 -13.04 40.88 -3.25
N SER A 54 -11.96 41.39 -2.67
CA SER A 54 -11.73 42.83 -2.53
C SER A 54 -11.50 43.55 -3.86
N SER A 55 -10.98 42.83 -4.86
CA SER A 55 -10.70 43.39 -6.18
C SER A 55 -11.82 43.12 -7.19
N SER A 56 -12.87 42.39 -6.79
CA SER A 56 -13.89 41.84 -7.69
C SER A 56 -13.30 41.08 -8.90
N LYS A 57 -12.17 40.39 -8.70
CA LYS A 57 -11.45 39.62 -9.74
C LYS A 57 -11.61 38.14 -9.48
N SER A 58 -11.71 37.35 -10.55
CA SER A 58 -11.64 35.89 -10.46
C SER A 58 -10.17 35.46 -10.38
N ILE A 59 -9.68 35.22 -9.17
CA ILE A 59 -8.33 34.71 -8.90
C ILE A 59 -8.51 33.33 -8.28
N SER A 60 -7.91 32.32 -8.90
CA SER A 60 -7.92 30.93 -8.42
C SER A 60 -6.49 30.46 -8.14
N VAL A 61 -6.32 29.39 -7.38
CA VAL A 61 -5.00 28.79 -7.17
C VAL A 61 -4.55 28.09 -8.45
N LYS A 62 -3.38 28.46 -8.97
CA LYS A 62 -2.73 27.83 -10.13
C LYS A 62 -1.81 26.67 -9.73
N CYS A 63 -1.06 26.83 -8.63
CA CYS A 63 -0.23 25.79 -8.01
C CYS A 63 -0.06 26.07 -6.51
N GLU A 64 0.26 25.03 -5.74
CA GLU A 64 0.72 25.18 -4.35
C GLU A 64 2.16 25.73 -4.33
N GLY A 65 2.50 26.58 -3.36
CA GLY A 65 3.80 27.26 -3.31
C GLY A 65 3.84 28.59 -4.07
N PRO A 66 5.03 29.20 -4.23
CA PRO A 66 5.21 30.49 -4.89
C PRO A 66 5.13 30.40 -6.42
N CYS A 67 4.76 31.49 -7.07
CA CYS A 67 4.93 31.67 -8.52
C CYS A 67 6.40 31.94 -8.89
N PRO A 68 6.87 31.56 -10.10
CA PRO A 68 6.13 30.86 -11.16
C PRO A 68 5.95 29.36 -10.86
N CYS A 69 4.81 28.80 -11.26
CA CYS A 69 4.56 27.37 -11.14
C CYS A 69 5.57 26.58 -11.98
N LEU A 70 6.18 25.56 -11.38
CA LEU A 70 7.04 24.64 -12.11
C LEU A 70 6.19 23.72 -13.01
N PRO A 71 6.71 23.32 -14.19
CA PRO A 71 6.03 22.38 -15.06
C PRO A 71 5.79 21.05 -14.32
N GLY A 72 4.51 20.68 -14.15
CA GLY A 72 4.07 19.50 -13.38
C GLY A 72 3.37 19.82 -12.05
N GLN A 73 3.25 21.10 -11.66
CA GLN A 73 2.63 21.53 -10.40
C GLN A 73 1.23 22.18 -10.57
N GLU A 74 0.59 22.03 -11.72
CA GLU A 74 -0.78 22.51 -11.91
C GLU A 74 -1.70 21.82 -10.89
N VAL A 75 -2.49 22.61 -10.16
CA VAL A 75 -3.51 22.08 -9.26
C VAL A 75 -4.35 21.09 -10.04
N ILE A 76 -4.13 19.81 -9.78
CA ILE A 76 -5.07 18.75 -10.12
C ILE A 76 -6.38 19.26 -9.55
N LYS A 77 -7.31 19.70 -10.43
CA LYS A 77 -8.70 19.98 -10.07
C LYS A 77 -9.08 18.87 -9.09
N PRO A 78 -9.65 19.14 -7.89
CA PRO A 78 -10.10 18.07 -7.04
C PRO A 78 -10.95 17.17 -7.93
N HIS A 79 -10.38 16.01 -8.24
CA HIS A 79 -11.02 15.02 -9.07
C HIS A 79 -12.31 14.78 -8.30
N ALA A 80 -13.43 15.18 -8.90
CA ALA A 80 -14.76 15.16 -8.31
C ALA A 80 -14.83 14.04 -7.28
N GLU A 81 -14.92 14.41 -5.99
CA GLU A 81 -14.93 13.52 -4.82
C GLU A 81 -14.84 12.04 -5.17
N LYS A 82 -13.65 11.56 -5.55
CA LYS A 82 -13.38 10.13 -5.47
C LYS A 82 -12.95 9.92 -4.04
N ASN A 83 -13.93 9.68 -3.16
CA ASN A 83 -13.74 9.27 -1.77
C ASN A 83 -13.11 7.86 -1.65
N GLY A 84 -12.21 7.50 -2.58
CA GLY A 84 -11.61 6.19 -2.69
C GLY A 84 -10.68 6.10 -3.90
N CYS A 85 -9.63 5.30 -3.76
CA CYS A 85 -8.69 5.00 -4.84
C CYS A 85 -9.30 3.97 -5.78
N SER A 86 -9.25 4.21 -7.09
CA SER A 86 -9.67 3.21 -8.06
C SER A 86 -8.60 2.15 -8.27
N ASP A 87 -8.98 0.97 -8.76
CA ASP A 87 -8.03 -0.11 -9.08
C ASP A 87 -6.89 0.33 -10.00
N ALA A 88 -7.15 1.27 -10.92
CA ALA A 88 -6.13 1.85 -11.77
C ALA A 88 -5.13 2.71 -10.98
N ASP A 89 -5.62 3.50 -10.01
CA ASP A 89 -4.78 4.33 -9.15
C ASP A 89 -3.89 3.46 -8.25
N LEU A 90 -4.47 2.38 -7.69
CA LEU A 90 -3.74 1.41 -6.86
C LEU A 90 -2.65 0.70 -7.66
N LYS A 91 -2.94 0.26 -8.89
CA LYS A 91 -1.96 -0.39 -9.77
C LYS A 91 -0.83 0.58 -10.15
N SER A 92 -1.17 1.83 -10.50
CA SER A 92 -0.19 2.86 -10.81
C SER A 92 0.74 3.14 -9.63
N LEU A 93 0.18 3.27 -8.42
CA LEU A 93 0.95 3.44 -7.19
C LEU A 93 1.86 2.23 -6.92
N ALA A 94 1.33 1.01 -7.05
CA ALA A 94 2.11 -0.21 -6.85
C ALA A 94 3.30 -0.29 -7.81
N SER A 95 3.11 0.09 -9.09
CA SER A 95 4.19 0.12 -10.08
C SER A 95 5.28 1.12 -9.71
N ARG A 96 4.90 2.35 -9.33
CA ARG A 96 5.86 3.40 -8.93
C ARG A 96 6.69 2.99 -7.73
N LEU A 97 6.06 2.38 -6.72
CA LEU A 97 6.76 1.86 -5.54
C LEU A 97 7.75 0.76 -5.91
N LYS A 98 7.36 -0.18 -6.78
CA LYS A 98 8.25 -1.23 -7.26
C LYS A 98 9.51 -0.68 -7.95
N ASP A 99 9.34 0.33 -8.80
CA ASP A 99 10.46 0.98 -9.48
C ASP A 99 11.37 1.71 -8.48
N TRP A 100 10.77 2.44 -7.53
CA TRP A 100 11.51 3.11 -6.45
C TRP A 100 12.31 2.13 -5.59
N PHE A 101 11.73 1.00 -5.21
CA PHE A 101 12.44 -0.06 -4.49
C PHE A 101 13.61 -0.62 -5.32
N GLY A 102 13.43 -0.72 -6.64
CA GLY A 102 14.49 -1.06 -7.59
C GLY A 102 15.69 -0.13 -7.49
N VAL A 103 15.46 1.18 -7.57
CA VAL A 103 16.50 2.21 -7.47
C VAL A 103 17.25 2.12 -6.15
N LEU A 104 16.52 2.05 -5.03
CA LEU A 104 17.13 1.96 -3.70
C LEU A 104 17.98 0.70 -3.52
N HIS A 105 17.52 -0.43 -4.05
CA HIS A 105 18.29 -1.68 -4.01
C HIS A 105 19.57 -1.58 -4.84
N THR A 106 19.52 -0.94 -6.01
CA THR A 106 20.71 -0.74 -6.85
C THR A 106 21.73 0.19 -6.22
N ASP A 107 21.30 1.27 -5.57
CA ASP A 107 22.18 2.22 -4.89
C ASP A 107 22.88 1.56 -3.68
N ALA A 108 22.12 0.83 -2.85
CA ALA A 108 22.68 0.09 -1.73
C ALA A 108 23.73 -0.96 -2.18
N ASN A 109 23.53 -1.59 -3.34
CA ASN A 109 24.49 -2.54 -3.91
C ASN A 109 25.72 -1.85 -4.53
N ARG A 110 25.60 -0.60 -4.99
CA ARG A 110 26.71 0.18 -5.54
C ARG A 110 27.71 0.58 -4.45
N ASP A 111 27.22 0.93 -3.27
CA ASP A 111 28.07 1.23 -2.11
C ASP A 111 28.86 0.01 -1.60
N LEU A 112 28.30 -1.19 -1.77
CA LEU A 112 28.98 -2.46 -1.44
C LEU A 112 30.05 -2.86 -2.47
N LYS A 113 29.95 -2.36 -3.72
CA LYS A 113 30.86 -2.70 -4.83
C LYS A 113 32.05 -1.73 -4.95
N GLY A 114 32.06 -0.65 -4.17
CA GLY A 114 33.18 0.29 -4.06
C GLY A 114 34.36 -0.21 -3.23
N THR A 115 34.19 -1.32 -2.51
CA THR A 115 35.21 -1.95 -1.66
C THR A 115 35.23 -3.45 -1.93
N THR A 116 36.02 -3.86 -2.93
CA THR A 116 36.65 -5.18 -3.16
C THR A 116 36.60 -5.59 -4.63
N SER A 117 37.74 -5.44 -5.29
CA SER A 117 38.14 -6.29 -6.41
C SER A 117 38.42 -7.71 -5.91
N ASP A 118 38.04 -8.71 -6.71
CA ASP A 118 38.44 -10.11 -6.64
C ASP A 118 38.06 -10.91 -5.38
N THR A 119 36.94 -11.64 -5.44
CA THR A 119 36.95 -13.09 -5.70
C THR A 119 35.53 -13.64 -5.64
N ALA A 120 35.26 -14.58 -6.54
CA ALA A 120 34.05 -15.37 -6.57
C ALA A 120 33.81 -16.12 -5.25
N GLN A 121 32.54 -16.43 -4.98
CA GLN A 121 32.06 -17.33 -3.92
C GLN A 121 32.34 -16.86 -2.47
N GLY A 122 31.39 -16.18 -1.82
CA GLY A 122 31.57 -15.98 -0.38
C GLY A 122 30.62 -15.13 0.47
N ARG A 123 29.34 -14.91 0.12
CA ARG A 123 28.32 -14.57 1.14
C ARG A 123 26.87 -14.73 0.64
N LYS A 124 26.48 -15.95 0.28
CA LYS A 124 25.06 -16.33 0.32
C LYS A 124 24.66 -16.47 1.80
N ARG A 125 24.16 -15.40 2.42
CA ARG A 125 23.57 -15.47 3.77
C ARG A 125 22.06 -15.27 3.61
N PHE A 126 21.34 -16.38 3.81
CA PHE A 126 19.89 -16.57 3.69
C PHE A 126 19.34 -16.44 2.26
N ASP A 127 19.57 -17.51 1.48
CA ASP A 127 18.84 -17.78 0.26
C ASP A 127 17.44 -18.32 0.66
N THR A 128 16.47 -17.44 0.91
CA THR A 128 15.02 -17.76 1.07
C THR A 128 14.37 -18.34 -0.20
N SER A 129 15.20 -18.78 -1.14
CA SER A 129 14.94 -19.48 -2.40
C SER A 129 14.18 -20.81 -2.35
N ILE A 130 13.49 -21.16 -1.26
CA ILE A 130 12.64 -22.36 -1.21
C ILE A 130 11.19 -22.08 -1.68
N LEU A 131 10.82 -20.84 -2.01
CA LEU A 131 9.60 -20.53 -2.79
C LEU A 131 9.84 -19.41 -3.83
N PRO A 132 9.21 -19.47 -5.02
CA PRO A 132 9.54 -18.59 -6.16
C PRO A 132 9.02 -17.14 -6.06
N ILE A 133 8.56 -16.67 -4.91
CA ILE A 133 7.58 -15.58 -4.88
C ILE A 133 8.22 -14.19 -4.73
N CYS A 134 9.40 -14.04 -4.10
CA CYS A 134 10.06 -12.74 -4.02
C CYS A 134 11.53 -12.78 -4.44
N LYS A 135 11.80 -12.42 -5.69
CA LYS A 135 13.18 -12.13 -6.11
C LYS A 135 13.41 -10.62 -6.18
N ASP A 136 14.70 -10.26 -6.14
CA ASP A 136 15.24 -8.95 -6.46
C ASP A 136 14.91 -7.85 -5.42
N SER A 137 14.56 -6.64 -5.88
CA SER A 137 14.40 -5.45 -5.03
C SER A 137 13.23 -5.53 -4.04
N LEU A 138 12.20 -6.31 -4.35
CA LEU A 138 11.01 -6.44 -3.50
C LEU A 138 11.29 -7.23 -2.22
N GLY A 139 12.03 -8.33 -2.33
CA GLY A 139 12.46 -9.11 -1.17
C GLY A 139 13.46 -8.33 -0.33
N TRP A 140 14.38 -7.61 -0.96
CA TRP A 140 15.32 -6.73 -0.25
C TRP A 140 14.59 -5.64 0.55
N MET A 141 13.63 -4.95 -0.07
CA MET A 141 12.87 -3.89 0.60
C MET A 141 12.04 -4.45 1.77
N PHE A 142 11.39 -5.60 1.59
CA PHE A 142 10.67 -6.28 2.67
C PHE A 142 11.55 -6.48 3.90
N ASN A 143 12.75 -7.05 3.72
CA ASN A 143 13.70 -7.27 4.81
C ASN A 143 14.26 -5.98 5.42
N LYS A 144 14.23 -4.86 4.69
CA LYS A 144 14.65 -3.55 5.21
C LYS A 144 13.59 -2.89 6.07
N LEU A 145 12.32 -3.18 5.79
CA LEU A 145 11.17 -2.65 6.51
C LEU A 145 10.83 -3.50 7.74
N ASP A 146 11.04 -4.81 7.64
CA ASP A 146 10.90 -5.77 8.74
C ASP A 146 12.01 -5.54 9.78
N MET A 147 11.76 -4.62 10.71
CA MET A 147 12.74 -4.18 11.69
C MET A 147 12.79 -5.12 12.89
N ASN A 148 11.69 -5.80 13.17
CA ASN A 148 11.58 -6.75 14.27
C ASN A 148 11.88 -8.21 13.84
N TYR A 149 12.05 -8.45 12.53
CA TYR A 149 12.38 -9.73 11.90
C TYR A 149 11.34 -10.83 12.11
N ASP A 150 10.06 -10.47 12.24
CA ASP A 150 8.95 -11.40 12.43
C ASP A 150 8.36 -11.92 11.10
N LEU A 151 8.92 -11.47 9.96
CA LEU A 151 8.48 -11.80 8.60
C LEU A 151 7.06 -11.30 8.25
N LEU A 152 6.55 -10.31 9.00
CA LEU A 152 5.23 -9.71 8.82
C LEU A 152 5.33 -8.19 8.93
N LEU A 153 5.12 -7.48 7.82
CA LEU A 153 5.14 -6.01 7.85
C LEU A 153 3.87 -5.48 8.50
N ASP A 154 4.03 -4.88 9.67
CA ASP A 154 2.92 -4.20 10.36
C ASP A 154 2.77 -2.73 9.94
N GLN A 155 1.71 -2.08 10.43
CA GLN A 155 1.39 -0.70 10.12
C GLN A 155 2.50 0.31 10.52
N SER A 156 3.31 -0.01 11.53
CA SER A 156 4.44 0.80 12.00
C SER A 156 5.63 0.64 11.08
N GLU A 157 5.93 -0.57 10.64
CA GLU A 157 7.03 -0.86 9.70
C GLU A 157 6.74 -0.29 8.29
N LEU A 158 5.50 -0.45 7.83
CA LEU A 158 5.02 0.18 6.61
C LEU A 158 5.01 1.71 6.69
N SER A 159 5.11 2.29 7.90
CA SER A 159 5.12 3.73 8.07
C SER A 159 6.35 4.45 7.55
N ALA A 160 7.47 3.73 7.44
CA ALA A 160 8.65 4.23 6.76
C ALA A 160 8.41 4.53 5.27
N ILE A 161 7.40 3.90 4.65
CA ILE A 161 7.04 4.15 3.25
C ILE A 161 6.00 5.28 3.11
N TYR A 162 5.25 5.63 4.18
CA TYR A 162 4.26 6.72 4.15
C TYR A 162 4.89 8.14 4.19
N LEU A 163 6.19 8.29 3.90
CA LEU A 163 6.95 9.52 4.17
C LEU A 163 6.54 10.75 3.33
N ASP A 164 5.81 10.59 2.24
CA ASP A 164 5.22 11.72 1.53
C ASP A 164 3.75 11.89 1.90
N LYS A 165 3.45 13.05 2.52
CA LYS A 165 2.15 13.44 3.07
C LYS A 165 0.98 13.51 2.05
N TYR A 166 1.15 13.03 0.82
CA TYR A 166 0.21 13.22 -0.28
C TYR A 166 -0.10 11.98 -1.12
N GLU A 167 0.29 10.77 -0.72
CA GLU A 167 -0.16 9.55 -1.39
C GLU A 167 -1.39 8.96 -0.69
N LEU A 168 -2.57 9.50 -1.02
CA LEU A 168 -3.88 9.10 -0.47
C LEU A 168 -4.17 7.59 -0.60
N CYS A 169 -3.51 6.93 -1.56
CA CYS A 169 -3.76 5.55 -1.92
C CYS A 169 -2.83 4.52 -1.28
N MET A 170 -1.85 4.94 -0.46
CA MET A 170 -0.91 4.01 0.18
C MET A 170 -1.61 3.03 1.13
N ARG A 171 -2.47 3.55 2.02
CA ARG A 171 -3.24 2.70 2.96
C ARG A 171 -4.22 1.78 2.22
N PRO A 172 -5.07 2.29 1.30
CA PRO A 172 -5.89 1.44 0.45
C PRO A 172 -5.11 0.37 -0.33
N LEU A 173 -3.91 0.70 -0.82
CA LEU A 173 -3.06 -0.24 -1.54
C LEU A 173 -2.61 -1.40 -0.65
N PHE A 174 -2.00 -1.12 0.51
CA PHE A 174 -1.55 -2.20 1.40
C PHE A 174 -2.72 -3.03 1.96
N ASN A 175 -3.85 -2.39 2.25
CA ASN A 175 -5.08 -3.10 2.61
C ASN A 175 -5.62 -3.99 1.48
N SER A 176 -5.34 -3.65 0.21
CA SER A 176 -5.69 -4.49 -0.95
C SER A 176 -4.71 -5.65 -1.15
N CYS A 177 -3.49 -5.52 -0.63
CA CYS A 177 -2.46 -6.56 -0.64
C CYS A 177 -2.69 -7.61 0.47
N ASP A 178 -3.25 -7.19 1.61
CA ASP A 178 -3.60 -8.04 2.74
C ASP A 178 -4.76 -8.96 2.36
N SER A 179 -4.44 -10.19 1.99
CA SER A 179 -5.38 -11.20 1.51
C SER A 179 -6.03 -11.93 2.68
N PHE A 180 -5.30 -12.09 3.80
CA PHE A 180 -5.80 -12.72 5.02
C PHE A 180 -6.62 -11.77 5.90
N LYS A 181 -6.58 -10.45 5.64
CA LYS A 181 -7.26 -9.39 6.41
C LYS A 181 -6.84 -9.35 7.88
N ASP A 182 -5.59 -9.73 8.16
CA ASP A 182 -5.03 -9.73 9.52
C ASP A 182 -4.36 -8.40 9.89
N GLY A 183 -4.34 -7.43 8.97
CA GLY A 183 -3.75 -6.10 9.16
C GLY A 183 -2.23 -6.09 9.08
N LYS A 184 -1.60 -7.20 8.70
CA LYS A 184 -0.17 -7.35 8.44
C LYS A 184 0.03 -7.79 7.00
N LEU A 185 1.24 -7.62 6.48
CA LEU A 185 1.62 -8.15 5.17
C LEU A 185 2.72 -9.17 5.33
N SER A 186 2.38 -10.43 5.06
CA SER A 186 3.37 -11.49 4.94
C SER A 186 4.26 -11.26 3.72
N ASN A 187 5.44 -11.91 3.72
CA ASN A 187 6.34 -11.88 2.57
C ASN A 187 5.62 -12.29 1.27
N ASN A 188 4.77 -13.30 1.32
CA ASN A 188 4.04 -13.76 0.14
C ASN A 188 3.05 -12.70 -0.38
N GLU A 189 2.26 -12.08 0.50
CA GLU A 189 1.28 -11.05 0.12
C GLU A 189 1.95 -9.82 -0.46
N TRP A 190 3.04 -9.36 0.18
CA TRP A 190 3.86 -8.27 -0.33
C TRP A 190 4.29 -8.55 -1.77
N CYS A 191 4.91 -9.70 -1.99
CA CYS A 191 5.53 -10.01 -3.26
C CYS A 191 4.49 -10.24 -4.36
N TYR A 192 3.39 -10.91 -4.07
CA TYR A 192 2.29 -11.03 -5.02
C TYR A 192 1.63 -9.70 -5.34
N CYS A 193 1.50 -8.80 -4.37
CA CYS A 193 0.89 -7.50 -4.61
C CYS A 193 1.66 -6.66 -5.63
N PHE A 194 2.99 -6.66 -5.55
CA PHE A 194 3.88 -5.89 -6.44
C PHE A 194 4.35 -6.66 -7.69
N GLN A 195 4.25 -8.00 -7.69
CA GLN A 195 4.61 -8.81 -8.86
C GLN A 195 3.44 -9.13 -9.78
N LYS A 196 2.19 -8.74 -9.46
CA LYS A 196 1.02 -8.94 -10.34
C LYS A 196 1.43 -8.73 -11.80
N PRO A 197 1.61 -9.80 -12.60
CA PRO A 197 1.89 -9.64 -14.02
C PRO A 197 0.60 -9.12 -14.65
N ASP A 198 0.70 -8.29 -15.68
CA ASP A 198 -0.46 -7.93 -16.48
C ASP A 198 -1.20 -9.22 -16.90
N GLY A 199 -2.45 -9.37 -16.44
CA GLY A 199 -3.27 -10.56 -16.72
C GLY A 199 -3.75 -11.33 -15.49
N MET A 200 -4.51 -12.38 -15.77
CA MET A 200 -5.22 -13.17 -14.75
C MET A 200 -4.27 -14.25 -14.17
N PRO A 201 -4.26 -14.47 -12.84
CA PRO A 201 -3.16 -15.15 -12.14
C PRO A 201 -2.98 -16.61 -12.56
N CYS A 202 -4.07 -17.37 -12.76
CA CYS A 202 -3.98 -18.76 -13.21
C CYS A 202 -3.59 -18.84 -14.69
N GLN A 203 -4.14 -17.93 -15.51
CA GLN A 203 -3.83 -17.87 -16.94
C GLN A 203 -2.35 -17.55 -17.20
N ASN A 204 -1.76 -16.66 -16.40
CA ASN A 204 -0.35 -16.31 -16.49
C ASN A 204 0.56 -17.49 -16.08
N GLU A 205 0.20 -18.22 -15.02
CA GLU A 205 0.92 -19.44 -14.64
C GLU A 205 0.82 -20.53 -15.73
N MET A 206 -0.35 -20.65 -16.37
CA MET A 206 -0.55 -21.57 -17.49
C MET A 206 0.35 -21.23 -18.69
N ASN A 207 0.45 -19.95 -19.05
CA ASN A 207 1.33 -19.47 -20.11
C ASN A 207 2.81 -19.75 -19.78
N ARG A 208 3.21 -19.60 -18.51
CA ARG A 208 4.56 -19.91 -18.04
C ARG A 208 4.89 -21.40 -18.22
N ILE A 209 3.99 -22.28 -17.80
CA ILE A 209 4.15 -23.74 -17.94
C ILE A 209 4.23 -24.14 -19.41
N HIS A 210 3.38 -23.58 -20.27
CA HIS A 210 3.41 -23.82 -21.72
C HIS A 210 4.68 -23.29 -22.40
N SER A 211 5.29 -22.21 -21.89
CA SER A 211 6.56 -21.70 -22.40
C SER A 211 7.75 -22.58 -22.01
N GLN A 212 7.70 -23.17 -20.81
CA GLN A 212 8.75 -24.04 -20.25
C GLN A 212 8.68 -25.45 -20.82
N SER A 213 7.48 -25.98 -21.08
CA SER A 213 7.28 -27.30 -21.68
C SER A 213 7.85 -27.42 -23.10
N ARG A 214 7.95 -26.31 -23.85
CA ARG A 214 8.66 -26.27 -25.15
C ARG A 214 10.17 -26.45 -25.05
N ARG A 215 10.77 -26.24 -23.87
CA ARG A 215 12.23 -26.32 -23.65
C ARG A 215 12.67 -27.57 -22.90
N LYS A 216 11.77 -28.23 -22.15
CA LYS A 216 11.95 -29.54 -21.50
C LYS A 216 10.58 -30.11 -21.18
N ALA A 217 10.23 -31.25 -21.76
CA ALA A 217 9.01 -31.97 -21.39
C ALA A 217 9.16 -32.55 -19.97
N LEU A 218 8.73 -31.80 -18.96
CA LEU A 218 8.70 -32.25 -17.57
C LEU A 218 7.48 -33.15 -17.38
N ILE A 219 7.67 -34.45 -17.63
CA ILE A 219 6.67 -35.48 -17.34
C ILE A 219 6.38 -35.43 -15.83
N GLY A 220 5.11 -35.24 -15.48
CA GLY A 220 4.63 -35.23 -14.11
C GLY A 220 4.62 -33.86 -13.42
N ALA A 221 4.84 -32.76 -14.14
CA ALA A 221 4.68 -31.40 -13.62
C ALA A 221 3.21 -31.07 -13.31
N TYR A 222 3.01 -30.27 -12.26
CA TYR A 222 1.70 -29.70 -11.90
C TYR A 222 1.18 -28.76 -12.99
N VAL A 223 -0.06 -28.96 -13.43
CA VAL A 223 -0.77 -28.06 -14.33
C VAL A 223 -1.99 -27.50 -13.59
N PRO A 224 -2.07 -26.18 -13.35
CA PRO A 224 -3.17 -25.59 -12.60
C PRO A 224 -4.47 -25.60 -13.42
N ARG A 225 -5.60 -25.78 -12.74
CA ARG A 225 -6.93 -25.58 -13.33
C ARG A 225 -7.39 -24.14 -13.12
N CYS A 226 -7.82 -23.52 -14.20
CA CYS A 226 -8.30 -22.14 -14.21
C CYS A 226 -9.81 -22.07 -14.39
N SER A 227 -10.42 -21.08 -13.75
CA SER A 227 -11.78 -20.61 -14.02
C SER A 227 -11.83 -19.90 -15.38
N GLU A 228 -13.05 -19.67 -15.89
CA GLU A 228 -13.29 -18.91 -17.11
C GLU A 228 -12.78 -17.46 -16.99
N ASP A 229 -12.88 -16.88 -15.79
CA ASP A 229 -12.35 -15.55 -15.46
C ASP A 229 -10.81 -15.53 -15.25
N GLY A 230 -10.10 -16.60 -15.61
CA GLY A 230 -8.63 -16.69 -15.53
C GLY A 230 -8.03 -16.78 -14.12
N TYR A 231 -8.86 -16.91 -13.09
CA TYR A 231 -8.49 -17.22 -11.69
C TYR A 231 -8.33 -18.73 -11.46
N PHE A 232 -7.82 -19.15 -10.31
CA PHE A 232 -7.70 -20.57 -9.99
C PHE A 232 -9.07 -21.18 -9.64
N LYS A 233 -9.32 -22.42 -10.09
CA LYS A 233 -10.48 -23.17 -9.58
C LYS A 233 -10.23 -23.54 -8.12
N ALA A 234 -11.27 -23.46 -7.29
CA ALA A 234 -11.18 -23.72 -5.85
C ALA A 234 -10.59 -25.09 -5.52
N THR A 235 -10.77 -26.10 -6.37
CA THR A 235 -10.10 -27.39 -6.23
C THR A 235 -8.97 -27.47 -7.23
N GLN A 236 -7.76 -27.81 -6.79
CA GLN A 236 -6.61 -28.15 -7.65
C GLN A 236 -6.20 -29.61 -7.47
N CYS A 237 -5.69 -30.24 -8.52
CA CYS A 237 -5.27 -31.64 -8.50
C CYS A 237 -3.94 -31.81 -9.23
N HIS A 238 -3.08 -32.66 -8.69
CA HIS A 238 -1.81 -33.06 -9.31
C HIS A 238 -2.00 -34.38 -10.06
N GLY A 239 -1.93 -34.32 -11.40
CA GLY A 239 -2.25 -35.47 -12.26
C GLY A 239 -1.37 -36.71 -12.04
N SER A 240 -0.09 -36.54 -11.69
CA SER A 240 0.84 -37.66 -11.51
C SER A 240 0.84 -38.29 -10.12
N SER A 241 0.39 -37.56 -9.08
CA SER A 241 0.33 -38.07 -7.70
C SER A 241 -1.09 -38.39 -7.23
N GLY A 242 -2.12 -37.93 -7.95
CA GLY A 242 -3.53 -38.11 -7.58
C GLY A 242 -3.95 -37.32 -6.33
N GLN A 243 -3.09 -36.42 -5.84
CA GLN A 243 -3.39 -35.55 -4.71
C GLN A 243 -4.16 -34.30 -5.20
N CYS A 244 -5.19 -33.92 -4.47
CA CYS A 244 -5.93 -32.68 -4.69
C CYS A 244 -6.04 -31.87 -3.40
N TRP A 245 -6.18 -30.56 -3.54
CA TRP A 245 -6.27 -29.61 -2.43
C TRP A 245 -7.21 -28.46 -2.79
N CYS A 246 -7.66 -27.74 -1.79
CA CYS A 246 -8.42 -26.51 -2.00
C CYS A 246 -7.47 -25.32 -2.11
N VAL A 247 -7.80 -24.38 -2.97
CA VAL A 247 -7.10 -23.11 -3.14
C VAL A 247 -8.06 -21.93 -3.11
N ASP A 248 -7.55 -20.75 -2.77
CA ASP A 248 -8.26 -19.50 -3.03
C ASP A 248 -8.26 -19.13 -4.53
N LYS A 249 -8.95 -18.05 -4.89
CA LYS A 249 -9.01 -17.58 -6.29
C LYS A 249 -7.64 -17.22 -6.90
N TYR A 250 -6.62 -17.04 -6.08
CA TYR A 250 -5.26 -16.69 -6.48
C TYR A 250 -4.29 -17.88 -6.51
N GLY A 251 -4.76 -19.07 -6.12
CA GLY A 251 -4.01 -20.32 -6.19
C GLY A 251 -3.31 -20.71 -4.88
N ASN A 252 -3.56 -20.00 -3.78
CA ASN A 252 -2.99 -20.33 -2.48
C ASN A 252 -3.70 -21.54 -1.88
N GLU A 253 -2.93 -22.56 -1.53
CA GLU A 253 -3.46 -23.77 -0.90
C GLU A 253 -3.96 -23.49 0.52
N ILE A 254 -5.15 -24.01 0.81
CA ILE A 254 -5.76 -23.94 2.13
C ILE A 254 -5.13 -25.04 2.98
N ALA A 255 -4.51 -24.66 4.09
CA ALA A 255 -3.76 -25.58 4.95
C ALA A 255 -4.62 -26.80 5.37
N GLY A 256 -4.04 -27.99 5.27
CA GLY A 256 -4.73 -29.25 5.62
C GLY A 256 -5.80 -29.73 4.63
N SER A 257 -6.02 -29.00 3.51
CA SER A 257 -7.01 -29.41 2.50
C SER A 257 -6.53 -30.55 1.60
N ARG A 258 -5.20 -30.73 1.47
CA ARG A 258 -4.56 -31.73 0.61
C ARG A 258 -4.91 -33.16 1.01
N ARG A 259 -5.41 -33.92 0.05
CA ARG A 259 -5.80 -35.33 0.22
C ARG A 259 -5.72 -36.09 -1.10
N GLN A 260 -5.82 -37.41 -1.01
CA GLN A 260 -5.96 -38.25 -2.19
C GLN A 260 -7.42 -38.22 -2.66
N GLY A 261 -7.66 -37.95 -3.96
CA GLY A 261 -9.01 -37.73 -4.49
C GLY A 261 -9.53 -36.30 -4.28
N ASN A 262 -10.76 -36.04 -4.74
CA ASN A 262 -11.29 -34.68 -4.90
C ASN A 262 -11.89 -34.10 -3.59
N PRO A 263 -11.33 -33.03 -2.99
CA PRO A 263 -11.92 -32.37 -1.84
C PRO A 263 -13.13 -31.50 -2.22
N THR A 264 -14.14 -31.46 -1.36
CA THR A 264 -15.26 -30.52 -1.46
C THR A 264 -14.81 -29.14 -0.99
N CYS A 265 -14.64 -28.20 -1.92
CA CYS A 265 -14.16 -26.83 -1.63
C CYS A 265 -15.29 -25.78 -1.59
N GLU A 266 -16.55 -26.21 -1.49
CA GLU A 266 -17.75 -25.37 -1.69
C GLU A 266 -18.10 -24.41 -0.53
N ARG A 267 -17.47 -24.51 0.66
CA ARG A 267 -17.84 -23.65 1.81
C ARG A 267 -16.69 -23.26 2.75
N ILE A 268 -15.57 -22.76 2.22
CA ILE A 268 -14.50 -22.18 3.07
C ILE A 268 -14.74 -20.67 3.33
N TYR A 269 -15.75 -20.07 2.70
CA TYR A 269 -16.17 -18.66 2.91
C TYR A 269 -17.18 -18.44 4.05
N GLU A 270 -17.59 -19.49 4.78
CA GLU A 270 -18.63 -19.39 5.82
C GLU A 270 -18.24 -19.84 7.22
N HIS A 271 -17.03 -20.38 7.41
CA HIS A 271 -16.55 -20.82 8.72
C HIS A 271 -15.66 -19.79 9.43
N ASP A 272 -15.89 -18.50 9.17
CA ASP A 272 -15.18 -17.40 9.84
C ASP A 272 -16.14 -16.34 10.44
N ARG A 273 -17.44 -16.69 10.55
CA ARG A 273 -18.48 -15.82 11.14
C ARG A 273 -18.79 -16.12 12.61
N THR A 274 -18.14 -17.09 13.25
CA THR A 274 -18.45 -17.49 14.64
C THR A 274 -17.36 -17.23 15.68
N HIS A 275 -16.21 -16.65 15.32
CA HIS A 275 -15.23 -16.24 16.33
C HIS A 275 -15.44 -14.77 16.73
N HIS A 276 -16.50 -14.54 17.51
CA HIS A 276 -16.72 -13.28 18.22
C HIS A 276 -15.94 -13.31 19.54
N TRP A 277 -15.01 -12.39 19.73
CA TRP A 277 -14.43 -12.10 21.04
C TRP A 277 -15.55 -11.56 21.96
N THR A 278 -15.97 -12.33 22.96
CA THR A 278 -16.80 -11.78 24.03
C THR A 278 -15.91 -11.00 25.01
N LYS A 279 -16.43 -9.87 25.48
CA LYS A 279 -15.73 -8.82 26.23
C LYS A 279 -15.25 -9.18 27.65
N ASN A 280 -15.14 -10.46 28.02
CA ASN A 280 -14.61 -10.87 29.32
C ASN A 280 -13.69 -12.07 29.08
N GLY A 281 -12.38 -11.84 29.09
CA GLY A 281 -11.35 -12.81 28.71
C GLY A 281 -11.32 -14.07 29.56
N ASP A 282 -12.15 -15.04 29.21
CA ASP A 282 -12.09 -16.42 29.71
C ASP A 282 -12.39 -17.41 28.57
N TRP A 283 -11.52 -18.42 28.42
CA TRP A 283 -11.62 -19.45 27.40
C TRP A 283 -12.61 -20.53 27.85
N SER A 284 -13.77 -20.61 27.22
CA SER A 284 -14.67 -21.76 27.38
C SER A 284 -15.17 -22.22 26.01
N GLY A 285 -14.56 -23.30 25.50
CA GLY A 285 -14.92 -23.94 24.25
C GLY A 285 -14.02 -25.13 23.97
N GLU A 286 -14.59 -26.33 23.99
CA GLU A 286 -13.92 -27.62 24.03
C GLU A 286 -13.25 -27.98 22.69
N CYS A 287 -12.00 -28.47 22.75
CA CYS A 287 -11.35 -29.17 21.65
C CYS A 287 -12.02 -30.52 21.44
N VAL A 288 -12.95 -30.63 20.48
CA VAL A 288 -13.39 -31.94 19.98
C VAL A 288 -12.45 -32.41 18.88
N ASP A 289 -11.27 -32.87 19.30
CA ASP A 289 -10.40 -33.73 18.49
C ASP A 289 -11.13 -35.05 18.25
N SER A 290 -11.54 -35.28 17.01
CA SER A 290 -12.11 -36.56 16.57
C SER A 290 -11.09 -37.35 15.77
N ARG A 291 -9.87 -37.59 16.29
CA ARG A 291 -9.00 -38.63 15.75
C ARG A 291 -7.85 -39.14 16.63
N PHE A 292 -8.09 -39.49 17.90
CA PHE A 292 -7.30 -40.53 18.56
C PHE A 292 -8.20 -41.42 19.45
N LYS A 293 -8.43 -42.66 18.99
CA LYS A 293 -8.88 -43.78 19.84
C LYS A 293 -7.71 -44.74 20.00
N PHE A 294 -7.22 -44.88 21.22
CA PHE A 294 -6.59 -46.08 21.78
C PHE A 294 -7.03 -46.19 23.23
#